data_AF-A0A1G6UR54-F1
#
_entry.id   AF-A0A1G6UR54-F1
#
_cell.length_a   1.000
_cell.length_b   1.000
_cell.length_c   1.000
_cell.angle_alpha   90.00
_cell.angle_beta   90.00
_cell.angle_gamma   90.00
#
_symmetry.space_group_name_H-M   'P 1'
#
loop_
_entity.id
_entity.type
_entity.pdbx_description
1 polymer ?
#
loop_
_entity_poly.entity_id
_entity_poly.type
_entity_poly.pdbx_seq_one_letter_code
_entity_poly.pdbx_strand_id
1 'polypeptide(L)'
;MEEIRFYKVSEPYGYFSNFSPHSIFIDNEKWNTVEHYFQASKFNDKEIKKKIQLIESPMQAAIEGRDKKNILREDWELVKENIMYKALKCKFTQHPKLMHNLLSTKNCIIIEHTENDNYWGDGGDGKGKNKLGVLLMQIRDELLKQVDDELIVFPPWIAFPTISQYDLFWRMGSGEEYLTQWSKYYLATNTIDYRNKYPETKEWEGIYD
;
A
#
# COMPACT_ATOMS: atom_id res chain seq x y z
N MET A 1 -22.01 -8.92 -2.61
CA MET A 1 -20.85 -8.10 -2.19
C MET A 1 -20.05 -7.85 -3.45
N GLU A 2 -19.64 -6.62 -3.74
CA GLU A 2 -18.88 -6.33 -4.97
C GLU A 2 -17.46 -6.88 -4.86
N GLU A 3 -16.90 -7.33 -5.99
CA GLU A 3 -15.56 -7.92 -6.07
C GLU A 3 -14.64 -7.00 -6.87
N ILE A 4 -13.43 -6.78 -6.35
CA ILE A 4 -12.33 -6.13 -7.06
C ILE A 4 -11.26 -7.18 -7.31
N ARG A 5 -11.04 -7.49 -8.58
CA ARG A 5 -10.01 -8.43 -9.03
C ARG A 5 -8.83 -7.67 -9.58
N PHE A 6 -7.62 -8.01 -9.14
CA PHE A 6 -6.38 -7.41 -9.64
C PHE A 6 -5.34 -8.50 -9.90
N TYR A 7 -4.43 -8.25 -10.84
CA TYR A 7 -3.31 -9.15 -11.10
C TYR A 7 -2.07 -8.38 -11.54
N LYS A 8 -2.11 -7.72 -12.70
CA LYS A 8 -0.93 -7.03 -13.22
C LYS A 8 -0.81 -5.62 -12.66
N VAL A 9 0.43 -5.21 -12.41
CA VAL A 9 0.76 -3.85 -11.93
C VAL A 9 0.28 -2.77 -12.91
N SER A 10 0.25 -3.05 -14.22
CA SER A 10 -0.17 -2.12 -15.27
C SER A 10 -1.70 -2.02 -15.45
N GLU A 11 -2.47 -2.88 -14.80
CA GLU A 11 -3.93 -2.94 -14.91
C GLU A 11 -4.60 -2.11 -13.80
N PRO A 12 -5.90 -1.79 -13.91
CA PRO A 12 -6.66 -1.20 -12.80
C PRO A 12 -6.44 -1.99 -11.52
N TYR A 13 -6.32 -1.27 -10.40
CA TYR A 13 -6.03 -1.86 -9.08
C TYR A 13 -4.67 -2.57 -8.97
N GLY A 14 -3.79 -2.48 -9.97
CA GLY A 14 -2.44 -3.05 -9.93
C GLY A 14 -1.57 -2.52 -8.78
N TYR A 15 -1.95 -1.39 -8.19
CA TYR A 15 -1.34 -0.88 -6.97
C TYR A 15 -1.58 -1.77 -5.74
N PHE A 16 -2.54 -2.71 -5.74
CA PHE A 16 -2.68 -3.72 -4.69
C PHE A 16 -1.56 -4.76 -4.71
N SER A 17 -1.00 -5.06 -5.88
CA SER A 17 0.09 -6.03 -6.01
C SER A 17 1.33 -5.64 -5.19
N ASN A 18 1.95 -6.63 -4.55
CA ASN A 18 3.26 -6.51 -3.89
C ASN A 18 4.41 -6.21 -4.87
N PHE A 19 4.19 -6.37 -6.17
CA PHE A 19 5.12 -6.00 -7.23
C PHE A 19 5.03 -4.52 -7.63
N SER A 20 4.03 -3.78 -7.15
CA SER A 20 3.87 -2.38 -7.54
C SER A 20 5.06 -1.53 -7.06
N PRO A 21 5.54 -0.57 -7.87
CA PRO A 21 6.79 0.18 -7.64
C PRO A 21 6.62 1.28 -6.58
N HIS A 22 6.22 0.88 -5.38
CA HIS A 22 6.04 1.76 -4.23
C HIS A 22 7.03 1.34 -3.14
N SER A 23 8.07 2.14 -2.98
CA SER A 23 9.13 1.84 -2.02
C SER A 23 8.61 1.93 -0.59
N ILE A 24 9.03 1.02 0.28
CA ILE A 24 8.68 1.02 1.70
C ILE A 24 9.94 1.19 2.55
N PHE A 25 9.78 1.88 3.67
CA PHE A 25 10.79 2.00 4.72
C PHE A 25 10.39 1.16 5.92
N ILE A 26 11.20 0.18 6.30
CA ILE A 26 10.87 -0.80 7.34
C ILE A 26 12.16 -1.24 8.03
N ASP A 27 12.15 -1.28 9.37
CA ASP A 27 13.32 -1.67 10.18
C ASP A 27 14.59 -0.86 9.84
N ASN A 28 14.42 0.45 9.60
CA ASN A 28 15.45 1.41 9.18
C ASN A 28 16.08 1.15 7.79
N GLU A 29 15.45 0.32 6.98
CA GLU A 29 15.91 -0.02 5.63
C GLU A 29 14.87 0.36 4.58
N LYS A 30 15.34 0.87 3.43
CA LYS A 30 14.50 1.13 2.26
C LYS A 30 14.45 -0.09 1.36
N TRP A 31 13.26 -0.41 0.88
CA TRP A 31 12.99 -1.51 -0.04
C TRP A 31 12.22 -0.99 -1.25
N ASN A 32 12.62 -1.41 -2.45
CA ASN A 32 12.04 -0.91 -3.70
C ASN A 32 10.55 -1.27 -3.84
N THR A 33 10.17 -2.46 -3.37
CA THR A 33 8.76 -2.92 -3.31
C THR A 33 8.54 -3.81 -2.09
N VAL A 34 7.28 -4.12 -1.80
CA VAL A 34 6.90 -5.14 -0.80
C VAL A 34 7.54 -6.49 -1.14
N GLU A 35 7.60 -6.86 -2.42
CA GLU A 35 8.22 -8.11 -2.87
C GLU A 35 9.70 -8.22 -2.45
N HIS A 36 10.48 -7.13 -2.56
CA HIS A 36 11.90 -7.17 -2.17
C HIS A 36 12.05 -7.48 -0.68
N TYR A 37 11.28 -6.79 0.18
CA TYR A 37 11.30 -7.05 1.62
C TYR A 37 10.84 -8.47 1.94
N PHE A 38 9.77 -8.94 1.30
CA PHE A 38 9.22 -10.27 1.55
C PHE A 38 10.22 -11.38 1.18
N GLN A 39 10.86 -11.27 0.01
CA GLN A 39 11.85 -12.23 -0.47
C GLN A 39 13.12 -12.22 0.37
N ALA A 40 13.63 -11.04 0.75
CA ALA A 40 14.79 -10.94 1.63
C ALA A 40 14.52 -11.52 3.03
N SER A 41 13.31 -11.32 3.56
CA SER A 41 12.92 -11.77 4.89
C SER A 41 12.84 -13.30 5.05
N LYS A 42 12.93 -14.05 3.95
CA LYS A 42 13.04 -15.52 3.95
C LYS A 42 14.34 -16.03 4.54
N PHE A 43 15.40 -15.24 4.51
CA PHE A 43 16.74 -15.67 4.84
C PHE A 43 17.20 -15.05 6.16
N ASN A 44 18.13 -15.70 6.85
CA ASN A 44 18.87 -15.08 7.97
C ASN A 44 20.22 -14.51 7.51
N ASP A 45 20.69 -14.96 6.35
CA ASP A 45 21.93 -14.50 5.72
C ASP A 45 21.81 -13.03 5.26
N LYS A 46 22.74 -12.19 5.75
CA LYS A 46 22.78 -10.76 5.45
C LYS A 46 23.22 -10.47 4.01
N GLU A 47 24.07 -11.29 3.43
CA GLU A 47 24.56 -11.10 2.06
C GLU A 47 23.44 -11.38 1.06
N ILE A 48 22.65 -12.43 1.29
CA ILE A 48 21.47 -12.72 0.45
C ILE A 48 20.43 -11.61 0.57
N LYS A 49 20.15 -11.13 1.80
CA LYS A 49 19.24 -9.99 2.01
C LYS A 49 19.67 -8.76 1.24
N LYS A 50 20.94 -8.38 1.37
CA LYS A 50 21.50 -7.20 0.70
C LYS A 50 21.52 -7.36 -0.81
N LYS A 51 21.83 -8.57 -1.31
CA LYS A 51 21.73 -8.90 -2.74
C LYS A 51 20.30 -8.67 -3.25
N ILE A 52 19.29 -9.21 -2.57
CA ILE A 52 17.88 -9.01 -2.94
C ILE A 52 17.49 -7.53 -2.86
N GLN A 53 17.93 -6.80 -1.83
CA GLN A 53 17.64 -5.38 -1.68
C GLN A 53 18.17 -4.52 -2.84
N LEU A 54 19.33 -4.88 -3.40
CA LEU A 54 19.97 -4.16 -4.50
C LEU A 54 19.42 -4.49 -5.89
N ILE A 55 18.57 -5.51 -6.01
CA ILE A 55 17.92 -5.84 -7.28
C ILE A 55 16.92 -4.72 -7.64
N GLU A 56 16.89 -4.34 -8.91
CA GLU A 56 15.98 -3.30 -9.39
C GLU A 56 14.56 -3.84 -9.65
N SER A 57 14.47 -5.04 -10.23
CA SER A 57 13.21 -5.63 -10.65
C SER A 57 12.60 -6.53 -9.57
N PRO A 58 11.32 -6.33 -9.17
CA PRO A 58 10.65 -7.22 -8.22
C PRO A 58 10.57 -8.66 -8.73
N MET A 59 10.53 -8.86 -10.06
CA MET A 59 10.58 -10.21 -10.65
C MET A 59 11.93 -10.89 -10.41
N GLN A 60 13.04 -10.16 -10.56
CA GLN A 60 14.37 -10.71 -10.28
C GLN A 60 14.56 -10.97 -8.79
N ALA A 61 14.00 -10.12 -7.91
CA ALA A 61 14.00 -10.35 -6.46
C ALA A 61 13.21 -11.63 -6.10
N ALA A 62 12.07 -11.86 -6.76
CA ALA A 62 11.29 -13.08 -6.60
C ALA A 62 12.03 -14.34 -7.09
N ILE A 63 12.77 -14.25 -8.20
CA ILE A 63 13.62 -15.33 -8.70
C ILE A 63 14.71 -15.67 -7.68
N GLU A 64 15.44 -14.67 -7.21
CA GLU A 64 16.52 -14.86 -6.23
C GLU A 64 15.99 -15.44 -4.90
N GLY A 65 14.86 -14.92 -4.41
CA GLY A 65 14.24 -15.41 -3.17
C GLY A 65 13.54 -16.77 -3.30
N ARG A 66 13.49 -17.35 -4.50
CA ARG A 66 13.04 -18.72 -4.78
C ARG A 66 14.18 -19.67 -5.13
N ASP A 67 15.44 -19.20 -5.16
CA ASP A 67 16.58 -20.07 -5.40
C ASP A 67 16.70 -21.09 -4.25
N LYS A 68 16.58 -22.37 -4.61
CA LYS A 68 16.62 -23.51 -3.67
C LYS A 68 18.00 -23.72 -3.04
N LYS A 69 19.04 -23.05 -3.57
CA LYS A 69 20.39 -23.07 -2.97
C LYS A 69 20.45 -22.26 -1.67
N ASN A 70 19.52 -21.32 -1.48
CA ASN A 70 19.50 -20.45 -0.31
C ASN A 70 18.73 -21.12 0.84
N ILE A 71 19.30 -21.11 2.04
CA ILE A 71 18.70 -21.73 3.23
C ILE A 71 17.65 -20.78 3.82
N LEU A 72 16.39 -21.21 3.78
CA LEU A 72 15.28 -20.50 4.41
C LEU A 72 15.43 -20.52 5.94
N ARG A 73 14.91 -19.49 6.59
CA ARG A 73 14.69 -19.49 8.04
C ARG A 73 13.70 -20.61 8.43
N GLU A 74 13.95 -21.25 9.56
CA GLU A 74 13.21 -22.44 10.01
C GLU A 74 11.72 -22.18 10.27
N ASP A 75 11.38 -20.98 10.74
CA ASP A 75 10.02 -20.57 11.07
C ASP A 75 9.27 -19.90 9.90
N TRP A 76 9.81 -19.96 8.66
CA TRP A 76 9.28 -19.23 7.50
C TRP A 76 7.77 -19.43 7.30
N GLU A 77 7.30 -20.67 7.34
CA GLU A 77 5.89 -21.00 7.14
C GLU A 77 4.97 -20.37 8.19
N LEU A 78 5.47 -20.13 9.41
CA LEU A 78 4.75 -19.50 10.50
C LEU A 78 4.74 -17.96 10.38
N VAL A 79 5.82 -17.37 9.87
CA VAL A 79 6.00 -15.90 9.89
C VAL A 79 5.67 -15.20 8.58
N LYS A 80 5.58 -15.92 7.44
CA LYS A 80 5.39 -15.32 6.11
C LYS A 80 4.17 -14.39 6.00
N GLU A 81 3.04 -14.75 6.62
CA GLU A 81 1.83 -13.91 6.61
C GLU A 81 2.05 -12.61 7.39
N ASN A 82 2.69 -12.67 8.56
CA ASN A 82 2.99 -11.48 9.37
C ASN A 82 4.01 -10.56 8.68
N ILE A 83 5.03 -11.13 8.02
CA ILE A 83 6.01 -10.36 7.25
C ILE A 83 5.34 -9.63 6.08
N MET A 84 4.48 -10.33 5.33
CA MET A 84 3.72 -9.74 4.23
C MET A 84 2.79 -8.63 4.74
N TYR A 85 2.04 -8.90 5.81
CA TYR A 85 1.16 -7.94 6.44
C TYR A 85 1.91 -6.67 6.88
N LYS A 86 3.05 -6.82 7.57
CA LYS A 86 3.88 -5.68 8.02
C LYS A 86 4.32 -4.82 6.84
N ALA A 87 4.79 -5.44 5.76
CA ALA A 87 5.25 -4.74 4.56
C ALA A 87 4.11 -4.04 3.81
N LEU A 88 2.95 -4.69 3.66
CA LEU A 88 1.76 -4.09 3.06
C LEU A 88 1.27 -2.93 3.91
N LYS A 89 1.22 -3.08 5.23
CA LYS A 89 0.82 -2.01 6.15
C LYS A 89 1.73 -0.80 5.98
N CYS A 90 3.06 -0.98 5.96
CA CYS A 90 4.01 0.09 5.64
C CYS A 90 3.71 0.74 4.27
N LYS A 91 3.46 -0.05 3.23
CA LYS A 91 3.11 0.49 1.89
C LYS A 91 1.88 1.39 1.94
N PHE A 92 0.79 0.92 2.54
CA PHE A 92 -0.45 1.71 2.56
C PHE A 92 -0.39 2.89 3.54
N THR A 93 0.38 2.82 4.62
CA THR A 93 0.52 3.97 5.55
C THR A 93 1.53 5.02 5.07
N GLN A 94 2.56 4.63 4.30
CA GLN A 94 3.59 5.54 3.79
C GLN A 94 3.21 6.21 2.47
N HIS A 95 2.22 5.67 1.75
CA HIS A 95 1.76 6.19 0.46
C HIS A 95 0.27 6.57 0.56
N PRO A 96 -0.07 7.82 0.92
CA PRO A 96 -1.45 8.06 1.32
C PRO A 96 -2.45 8.06 0.15
N LYS A 97 -2.00 8.26 -1.11
CA LYS A 97 -2.81 7.96 -2.31
C LYS A 97 -3.26 6.50 -2.33
N LEU A 98 -2.35 5.57 -2.03
CA LEU A 98 -2.67 4.15 -1.97
C LEU A 98 -3.60 3.85 -0.82
N MET A 99 -3.38 4.51 0.32
CA MET A 99 -4.26 4.39 1.47
C MET A 99 -5.69 4.81 1.11
N HIS A 100 -5.86 5.98 0.50
CA HIS A 100 -7.14 6.48 0.03
C HIS A 100 -7.79 5.47 -0.94
N ASN A 101 -7.03 4.96 -1.91
CA ASN A 101 -7.51 3.96 -2.84
C ASN A 101 -7.94 2.64 -2.16
N LEU A 102 -7.25 2.23 -1.09
CA LEU A 102 -7.63 1.04 -0.34
C LEU A 102 -8.92 1.28 0.45
N LEU A 103 -9.05 2.43 1.11
CA LEU A 103 -10.25 2.81 1.86
C LEU A 103 -11.47 3.01 0.95
N SER A 104 -11.27 3.55 -0.25
CA SER A 104 -12.34 3.77 -1.23
C SER A 104 -12.96 2.48 -1.77
N THR A 105 -12.30 1.33 -1.56
CA THR A 105 -12.90 0.01 -1.84
C THR A 105 -14.05 -0.35 -0.91
N LYS A 106 -14.28 0.39 0.19
CA LYS A 106 -15.40 0.20 1.12
C LYS A 106 -15.50 -1.27 1.57
N ASN A 107 -16.63 -1.93 1.26
CA ASN A 107 -16.91 -3.31 1.63
C ASN A 107 -16.65 -4.30 0.50
N CYS A 108 -15.95 -3.90 -0.57
CA CYS A 108 -15.63 -4.80 -1.68
C CYS A 108 -14.66 -5.90 -1.24
N ILE A 109 -14.84 -7.09 -1.81
CA ILE A 109 -13.91 -8.21 -1.64
C ILE A 109 -12.74 -7.96 -2.60
N ILE A 110 -11.53 -7.89 -2.05
CA ILE A 110 -10.30 -7.69 -2.82
C ILE A 110 -9.70 -9.06 -3.14
N ILE A 111 -9.47 -9.35 -4.42
CA ILE A 111 -9.03 -10.66 -4.91
C ILE A 111 -7.80 -10.49 -5.80
N GLU A 112 -6.70 -11.14 -5.44
CA GLU A 112 -5.57 -11.34 -6.35
C GLU A 112 -5.92 -12.49 -7.30
N HIS A 113 -6.31 -12.15 -8.52
CA HIS A 113 -6.88 -13.09 -9.48
C HIS A 113 -5.79 -13.65 -10.41
N THR A 114 -5.31 -14.86 -10.12
CA THR A 114 -4.18 -15.46 -10.84
C THR A 114 -4.22 -16.98 -10.85
N GLU A 115 -4.00 -17.59 -12.02
CA GLU A 115 -3.85 -19.03 -12.18
C GLU A 115 -2.52 -19.57 -11.62
N ASN A 116 -1.57 -18.69 -11.31
CA ASN A 116 -0.20 -19.07 -10.95
C ASN A 116 0.05 -19.22 -9.45
N ASP A 117 -0.89 -18.79 -8.60
CA ASP A 117 -0.72 -18.81 -7.13
C ASP A 117 -2.04 -19.12 -6.41
N ASN A 118 -2.09 -20.28 -5.76
CA ASN A 118 -3.23 -20.74 -4.96
C ASN A 118 -3.16 -20.33 -3.49
N TYR A 119 -2.06 -19.73 -3.03
CA TYR A 119 -1.86 -19.32 -1.65
C TYR A 119 -2.13 -17.82 -1.47
N TRP A 120 -1.40 -16.98 -2.20
CA TRP A 120 -1.57 -15.53 -2.13
C TRP A 120 -2.74 -15.07 -2.98
N GLY A 121 -2.94 -15.70 -4.14
CA GLY A 121 -4.06 -15.50 -5.04
C GLY A 121 -5.18 -16.54 -4.90
N ASP A 122 -6.17 -16.38 -5.76
CA ASP A 122 -7.38 -17.23 -5.82
C ASP A 122 -7.27 -18.44 -6.76
N GLY A 123 -6.11 -18.66 -7.39
CA GLY A 123 -5.91 -19.77 -8.32
C GLY A 123 -6.60 -19.64 -9.68
N GLY A 124 -7.22 -18.50 -9.98
CA GLY A 124 -7.96 -18.24 -11.22
C GLY A 124 -9.35 -18.91 -11.28
N ASP A 125 -9.52 -20.04 -10.62
CA ASP A 125 -10.80 -20.74 -10.46
C ASP A 125 -11.54 -20.39 -9.16
N GLY A 126 -10.95 -19.52 -8.33
CA GLY A 126 -11.50 -19.07 -7.05
C GLY A 126 -11.28 -20.04 -5.88
N LYS A 127 -10.56 -21.16 -6.07
CA LYS A 127 -10.29 -22.14 -5.00
C LYS A 127 -9.03 -21.84 -4.20
N GLY A 128 -8.20 -20.92 -4.66
CA GLY A 128 -7.04 -20.42 -3.92
C GLY A 128 -7.44 -19.69 -2.64
N LYS A 129 -6.48 -19.50 -1.75
CA LYS A 129 -6.73 -18.92 -0.42
C LYS A 129 -6.90 -17.40 -0.45
N ASN A 130 -6.48 -16.73 -1.53
CA ASN A 130 -6.50 -15.27 -1.67
C ASN A 130 -5.94 -14.54 -0.43
N LYS A 131 -4.84 -15.06 0.16
CA LYS A 131 -4.28 -14.50 1.39
C LYS A 131 -3.87 -13.04 1.23
N LEU A 132 -3.41 -12.64 0.05
CA LEU A 132 -3.03 -11.26 -0.20
C LEU A 132 -4.25 -10.32 -0.08
N GLY A 133 -5.35 -10.69 -0.76
CA GLY A 133 -6.61 -9.96 -0.67
C GLY A 133 -7.16 -9.89 0.76
N VAL A 134 -7.10 -10.99 1.51
CA VAL A 134 -7.50 -11.04 2.93
C VAL A 134 -6.68 -10.07 3.78
N LEU A 135 -5.34 -10.03 3.61
CA LEU A 135 -4.49 -9.08 4.34
C LEU A 135 -4.78 -7.62 3.96
N LEU A 136 -5.04 -7.33 2.69
CA LEU A 136 -5.42 -5.98 2.23
C LEU A 136 -6.73 -5.52 2.88
N MET A 137 -7.74 -6.39 2.94
CA MET A 137 -9.00 -6.11 3.62
C MET A 137 -8.81 -5.93 5.12
N GLN A 138 -7.99 -6.76 5.76
CA GLN A 138 -7.64 -6.57 7.18
C GLN A 138 -6.99 -5.20 7.42
N ILE A 139 -6.01 -4.81 6.61
CA ILE A 139 -5.34 -3.51 6.71
C ILE A 139 -6.35 -2.37 6.48
N ARG A 140 -7.24 -2.49 5.50
CA ARG A 140 -8.33 -1.53 5.27
C ARG A 140 -9.18 -1.36 6.53
N ASP A 141 -9.63 -2.45 7.13
CA ASP A 141 -10.51 -2.41 8.30
C ASP A 141 -9.79 -1.84 9.54
N GLU A 142 -8.50 -2.11 9.69
CA GLU A 142 -7.68 -1.49 10.74
C GLU A 142 -7.49 0.01 10.52
N LEU A 143 -7.21 0.43 9.28
CA LEU A 143 -7.08 1.83 8.92
C LEU A 143 -8.41 2.56 9.10
N LEU A 144 -9.54 1.92 8.75
CA LEU A 144 -10.88 2.45 9.01
C LEU A 144 -11.13 2.66 10.49
N LYS A 145 -10.73 1.74 11.37
CA LYS A 145 -10.87 1.92 12.82
C LYS A 145 -9.99 3.04 13.36
N GLN A 146 -8.76 3.18 12.85
CA GLN A 146 -7.90 4.31 13.18
C GLN A 146 -8.51 5.64 12.70
N VAL A 147 -9.22 5.61 11.58
CA VAL A 147 -9.98 6.75 11.04
C VAL A 147 -11.30 6.97 11.79
N ASP A 148 -11.97 5.95 12.32
CA ASP A 148 -13.21 6.11 13.08
C ASP A 148 -12.96 6.60 14.52
N ASP A 149 -11.79 6.28 15.12
CA ASP A 149 -11.34 6.88 16.39
C ASP A 149 -10.73 8.29 16.20
N GLU A 150 -10.16 8.61 15.03
CA GLU A 150 -9.74 9.96 14.62
C GLU A 150 -9.81 10.09 13.09
N LEU A 151 -10.78 10.83 12.54
CA LEU A 151 -11.12 10.84 11.10
C LEU A 151 -10.08 11.51 10.20
N ILE A 152 -8.86 10.95 10.08
CA ILE A 152 -7.75 11.54 9.31
C ILE A 152 -8.13 11.76 7.84
N VAL A 153 -8.46 13.00 7.50
CA VAL A 153 -8.58 13.46 6.11
C VAL A 153 -7.22 14.00 5.66
N PHE A 154 -6.71 13.56 4.50
CA PHE A 154 -5.40 13.99 3.96
C PHE A 154 -5.49 15.31 3.21
N PRO A 155 -4.39 16.06 3.10
CA PRO A 155 -4.42 17.25 2.29
C PRO A 155 -4.60 16.92 0.80
N PRO A 156 -5.12 17.88 0.01
CA PRO A 156 -5.57 17.63 -1.36
C PRO A 156 -4.47 17.09 -2.28
N TRP A 157 -3.23 17.59 -2.12
CA TRP A 157 -2.07 17.14 -2.90
C TRP A 157 -1.61 15.72 -2.61
N ILE A 158 -2.00 15.19 -1.45
CA ILE A 158 -1.72 13.81 -1.07
C ILE A 158 -2.84 12.89 -1.55
N ALA A 159 -4.09 13.32 -1.40
CA ALA A 159 -5.25 12.53 -1.80
C ALA A 159 -5.43 12.47 -3.34
N PHE A 160 -5.09 13.55 -4.05
CA PHE A 160 -5.25 13.70 -5.49
C PHE A 160 -3.95 14.20 -6.16
N PRO A 161 -2.84 13.44 -6.11
CA PRO A 161 -1.51 13.93 -6.51
C PRO A 161 -1.33 14.15 -8.02
N THR A 162 -2.30 13.74 -8.83
CA THR A 162 -2.29 13.94 -10.29
C THR A 162 -3.20 15.07 -10.72
N ILE A 163 -3.96 15.66 -9.79
CA ILE A 163 -4.87 16.76 -10.07
C ILE A 163 -4.18 18.04 -9.66
N SER A 164 -3.95 18.92 -10.63
CA SER A 164 -3.40 20.24 -10.35
C SER A 164 -4.31 21.02 -9.41
N GLN A 165 -3.77 21.88 -8.57
CA GLN A 165 -4.59 22.76 -7.72
C GLN A 165 -5.53 23.66 -8.52
N TYR A 166 -5.22 23.92 -9.79
CA TYR A 166 -6.00 24.78 -10.68
C TYR A 166 -7.06 24.03 -11.49
N ASP A 167 -7.15 22.70 -11.35
CA ASP A 167 -8.11 21.88 -12.09
C ASP A 167 -9.56 22.21 -11.67
N LEU A 168 -10.48 22.16 -12.64
CA LEU A 168 -11.91 22.36 -12.38
C LEU A 168 -12.48 21.31 -11.42
N PHE A 169 -11.85 20.14 -11.30
CA PHE A 169 -12.17 19.10 -10.32
C PHE A 169 -12.39 19.67 -8.91
N TRP A 170 -11.60 20.65 -8.49
CA TRP A 170 -11.70 21.25 -7.15
C TRP A 170 -12.88 22.21 -6.97
N ARG A 171 -13.52 22.61 -8.06
CA ARG A 171 -14.60 23.60 -8.08
C ARG A 171 -15.97 22.98 -8.33
N MET A 172 -16.05 21.66 -8.51
CA MET A 172 -17.31 20.97 -8.75
C MET A 172 -17.28 19.49 -8.36
N GLY A 173 -18.40 19.01 -7.81
CA GLY A 173 -18.62 17.61 -7.52
C GLY A 173 -17.67 17.07 -6.46
N SER A 174 -17.03 15.93 -6.74
CA SER A 174 -16.26 15.19 -5.74
C SER A 174 -15.04 15.93 -5.18
N GLY A 175 -14.41 16.82 -5.96
CA GLY A 175 -13.24 17.57 -5.47
C GLY A 175 -13.63 18.68 -4.50
N GLU A 176 -14.73 19.38 -4.78
CA GLU A 176 -15.31 20.39 -3.88
C GLU A 176 -15.77 19.76 -2.55
N GLU A 177 -16.45 18.61 -2.63
CA GLU A 177 -16.87 17.84 -1.45
C GLU A 177 -15.66 17.43 -0.60
N TYR A 178 -14.59 16.96 -1.23
CA TYR A 178 -13.37 16.57 -0.53
C TYR A 178 -12.66 17.76 0.13
N LEU A 179 -12.53 18.90 -0.56
CA LEU A 179 -11.95 20.11 0.04
C LEU A 179 -12.74 20.57 1.26
N THR A 180 -14.07 20.48 1.20
CA THR A 180 -14.95 20.81 2.32
C THR A 180 -14.72 19.87 3.50
N GLN A 181 -14.63 18.56 3.24
CA GLN A 181 -14.36 17.56 4.26
C GLN A 181 -12.98 17.74 4.89
N TRP A 182 -11.96 17.96 4.06
CA TRP A 182 -10.59 18.17 4.48
C TRP A 182 -10.44 19.45 5.30
N SER A 183 -11.01 20.56 4.86
CA SER A 183 -10.98 21.83 5.59
C SER A 183 -11.60 21.67 6.98
N LYS A 184 -12.78 21.04 7.07
CA LYS A 184 -13.45 20.77 8.36
C LYS A 184 -12.58 19.92 9.28
N TYR A 185 -11.96 18.87 8.73
CA TYR A 185 -11.10 17.99 9.51
C TYR A 185 -9.83 18.70 9.98
N TYR A 186 -9.13 19.37 9.07
CA TYR A 186 -7.91 20.11 9.37
C TYR A 186 -8.15 21.12 10.50
N LEU A 187 -9.24 21.89 10.42
CA LEU A 187 -9.63 22.85 11.46
C LEU A 187 -10.02 22.20 12.80
N ALA A 188 -10.48 20.95 12.79
CA ALA A 188 -10.84 20.21 13.99
C ALA A 188 -9.63 19.51 14.66
N THR A 189 -8.46 19.49 14.01
CA THR A 189 -7.25 18.80 14.50
C THR A 189 -6.21 19.77 15.04
N ASN A 190 -5.13 19.23 15.63
CA ASN A 190 -3.95 20.04 15.93
C ASN A 190 -3.25 20.41 14.61
N THR A 191 -3.56 21.61 14.10
CA THR A 191 -3.09 22.11 12.80
C THR A 191 -1.57 22.14 12.69
N ILE A 192 -0.84 22.39 13.78
CA ILE A 192 0.63 22.42 13.77
C ILE A 192 1.19 21.01 13.54
N ASP A 193 0.68 20.02 14.27
CA ASP A 193 1.11 18.63 14.10
C ASP A 193 0.72 18.11 12.71
N TYR A 194 -0.49 18.43 12.26
CA TYR A 194 -0.98 18.05 10.94
C TYR A 194 -0.14 18.65 9.80
N ARG A 195 0.20 19.95 9.87
CA ARG A 195 1.08 20.63 8.91
C ARG A 195 2.49 20.02 8.88
N ASN A 196 3.05 19.72 10.06
CA ASN A 196 4.36 19.08 10.17
C ASN A 196 4.36 17.66 9.57
N LYS A 197 3.26 16.93 9.76
CA LYS A 197 3.09 15.57 9.23
C LYS A 197 2.85 15.54 7.72
N TYR A 198 2.18 16.57 7.18
CA TYR A 198 1.83 16.66 5.78
C TYR A 198 2.19 18.03 5.19
N PRO A 199 3.48 18.29 4.90
CA PRO A 199 3.92 19.57 4.37
C PRO A 199 3.36 19.83 2.96
N GLU A 200 3.18 21.11 2.65
CA GLU A 200 2.77 21.58 1.33
C GLU A 200 3.78 21.19 0.25
N THR A 201 3.29 21.04 -0.97
CA THR A 201 4.16 20.94 -2.15
C THR A 201 4.34 22.33 -2.75
N LYS A 202 5.34 22.52 -3.63
CA LYS A 202 5.54 23.80 -4.34
C LYS A 202 4.31 24.29 -5.10
N GLU A 203 3.48 23.36 -5.58
CA GLU A 203 2.24 23.74 -6.24
C GLU A 203 1.24 24.22 -5.20
N TRP A 204 1.08 23.52 -4.08
CA TRP A 204 0.09 23.82 -3.05
C TRP A 204 0.62 24.74 -1.93
N GLU A 205 1.52 25.66 -2.25
CA GLU A 205 2.13 26.58 -1.27
C GLU A 205 1.12 27.64 -0.80
N GLY A 206 1.06 27.86 0.52
CA GLY A 206 0.16 28.83 1.15
C GLY A 206 -1.30 28.38 1.23
N ILE A 207 -1.57 27.09 1.06
CA ILE A 207 -2.93 26.53 1.10
C ILE A 207 -3.44 26.32 2.53
N TYR A 208 -2.53 26.13 3.48
CA TYR A 208 -2.88 26.05 4.89
C TYR A 208 -3.19 27.41 5.55
N ASP A 209 -2.77 28.52 4.92
CA ASP A 209 -2.80 29.89 5.47
C ASP A 209 -3.98 30.71 4.93
#